data_AF-A0A963QPH5-F1
#
_entry.id   AF-A0A963QPH5-F1
#
_cell.length_a   1.000
_cell.length_b   1.000
_cell.length_c   1.000
_cell.angle_alpha   90.00
_cell.angle_beta   90.00
_cell.angle_gamma   90.00
#
_symmetry.space_group_name_H-M   'P 1'
#
loop_
_entity.id
_entity.type
_entity.pdbx_description
1 polymer ?
#
loop_
_entity_poly.entity_id
_entity_poly.type
_entity_poly.pdbx_seq_one_letter_code
_entity_poly.pdbx_strand_id
1 'polypeptide(L)'
;LWIKDLSAPDPLHFLNMFGLLPFDPPSFLGIGVLALLLGITMYFQFKLNPAAMDPVQQQMFALMPWFMMFIMAPFASGLLIYWITSNLLTIAQQKYLYSRHPQLVAQAEKDKAEMARKHAEKKGAGR
;
A
#
# COMPACT_ATOMS: atom_id res chain seq x y z
N LEU A 1 14.58 -7.29 -20.02
CA LEU A 1 13.69 -6.54 -19.10
C LEU A 1 12.70 -5.72 -19.95
N TRP A 2 11.45 -5.55 -19.51
CA TRP A 2 10.41 -4.84 -20.27
C TRP A 2 10.51 -3.31 -20.15
N ILE A 3 11.10 -2.83 -19.05
CA ILE A 3 11.38 -1.42 -18.83
C ILE A 3 12.64 -1.05 -19.62
N LYS A 4 12.47 -0.10 -20.56
CA LYS A 4 13.56 0.42 -21.40
C LYS A 4 13.93 1.87 -21.10
N ASP A 5 13.05 2.59 -20.40
CA ASP A 5 13.23 3.98 -19.99
C ASP A 5 12.59 4.18 -18.61
N LEU A 6 13.38 4.65 -17.64
CA LEU A 6 12.94 4.90 -16.27
C LEU A 6 12.21 6.25 -16.12
N SER A 7 12.37 7.15 -17.08
CA SER A 7 11.70 8.46 -17.11
C SER A 7 10.30 8.39 -17.72
N ALA A 8 10.05 7.39 -18.57
CA ALA A 8 8.75 7.13 -19.14
C ALA A 8 7.83 6.33 -18.19
N PRO A 9 6.50 6.46 -18.32
CA PRO A 9 5.53 5.59 -17.65
C PRO A 9 5.72 4.10 -18.01
N ASP A 10 5.16 3.19 -17.20
CA ASP A 10 5.25 1.74 -17.45
C ASP A 10 4.60 1.37 -18.79
N PRO A 11 5.33 0.77 -19.75
CA PRO A 11 4.75 0.42 -21.04
C PRO A 11 3.80 -0.80 -20.96
N LEU A 12 3.88 -1.61 -19.89
CA LEU A 12 3.06 -2.80 -19.73
C LEU A 12 1.77 -2.49 -19.00
N HIS A 13 0.68 -2.34 -19.75
CA HIS A 13 -0.65 -2.15 -19.22
C HIS A 13 -1.47 -3.43 -19.32
N PHE A 14 -2.42 -3.62 -18.42
CA PHE A 14 -3.35 -4.75 -18.54
C PHE A 14 -4.15 -4.69 -19.85
N LEU A 15 -4.56 -3.49 -20.28
CA LEU A 15 -5.40 -3.29 -21.46
C LEU A 15 -4.66 -3.45 -22.80
N ASN A 16 -3.36 -3.13 -22.86
CA ASN A 16 -2.54 -3.39 -24.05
C ASN A 16 -2.01 -4.83 -24.09
N MET A 17 -2.60 -5.74 -23.29
CA MET A 17 -2.19 -7.13 -23.12
C MET A 17 -0.71 -7.27 -22.79
N PHE A 18 -0.20 -6.46 -21.84
CA PHE A 18 1.22 -6.42 -21.49
C PHE A 18 2.10 -6.11 -22.72
N GLY A 19 1.71 -5.10 -23.50
CA GLY A 19 2.45 -4.61 -24.66
C GLY A 19 2.34 -5.48 -25.92
N LEU A 20 1.43 -6.45 -25.97
CA LEU A 20 1.16 -7.24 -27.18
C LEU A 20 0.48 -6.40 -28.27
N LEU A 21 -0.34 -5.42 -27.86
CA LEU A 21 -1.04 -4.52 -28.79
C LEU A 21 -0.33 -3.16 -28.84
N PRO A 22 -0.08 -2.58 -30.04
CA PRO A 22 0.62 -1.31 -30.21
C PRO A 22 -0.33 -0.11 -30.00
N PHE A 23 -1.03 -0.08 -28.86
CA PHE A 23 -1.83 1.06 -28.44
C PHE A 23 -1.56 1.39 -26.97
N ASP A 24 -1.57 2.68 -26.65
CA ASP A 24 -1.44 3.16 -25.28
C ASP A 24 -2.82 3.46 -24.71
N PRO A 25 -3.29 2.69 -23.70
CA PRO A 25 -4.55 2.98 -23.04
C PRO A 25 -4.50 4.35 -22.33
N PRO A 26 -5.62 5.09 -22.28
CA PRO A 26 -5.69 6.34 -21.53
C PRO A 26 -5.22 6.14 -20.08
N SER A 27 -4.49 7.09 -19.50
CA SER A 27 -3.77 6.93 -18.22
C SER A 27 -4.63 6.43 -17.04
N PHE A 28 -5.93 6.72 -17.04
CA PHE A 28 -6.86 6.25 -16.01
C PHE A 28 -7.31 4.78 -16.18
N LEU A 29 -7.15 4.24 -17.39
CA LEU A 29 -7.43 2.85 -17.75
C LEU A 29 -6.14 2.03 -17.87
N GLY A 30 -5.03 2.68 -18.22
CA GLY A 30 -3.68 2.11 -18.27
C GLY A 30 -3.08 1.90 -16.89
N ILE A 31 -3.57 0.89 -16.16
CA ILE A 31 -2.87 0.43 -14.94
C ILE A 31 -1.66 -0.40 -15.36
N GLY A 32 -0.48 0.16 -15.13
CA GLY A 32 0.79 -0.53 -15.33
C GLY A 32 1.05 -1.61 -14.28
N VAL A 33 1.87 -2.61 -14.60
CA VAL A 33 2.30 -3.65 -13.65
C VAL A 33 2.96 -3.01 -12.41
N LEU A 34 3.76 -1.96 -12.61
CA LEU A 34 4.41 -1.25 -11.51
C LEU A 34 3.41 -0.56 -10.56
N ALA A 35 2.36 0.08 -11.10
CA ALA A 35 1.36 0.75 -10.27
C ALA A 35 0.62 -0.27 -9.38
N LEU A 36 0.28 -1.43 -9.94
CA LEU A 36 -0.33 -2.52 -9.19
C LEU A 36 0.59 -3.02 -8.07
N LEU A 37 1.88 -3.24 -8.36
CA LEU A 37 2.87 -3.63 -7.36
C LEU A 37 3.03 -2.57 -6.27
N LEU A 38 3.00 -1.28 -6.63
CA LEU A 38 3.03 -0.18 -5.68
C LEU A 38 1.82 -0.26 -4.72
N GLY A 39 0.60 -0.38 -5.26
CA GLY A 39 -0.62 -0.51 -4.45
C GLY A 39 -0.56 -1.70 -3.48
N ILE A 40 -0.10 -2.86 -3.95
CA ILE A 40 0.06 -4.07 -3.13
C ILE A 40 1.11 -3.86 -2.03
N THR A 41 2.28 -3.31 -2.36
CA THR A 41 3.34 -3.10 -1.36
C THR A 41 2.94 -2.07 -0.32
N MET A 42 2.29 -0.97 -0.72
CA MET A 42 1.73 0.01 0.21
C MET A 42 0.68 -0.62 1.12
N TYR A 43 -0.22 -1.44 0.59
CA TYR A 43 -1.21 -2.14 1.41
C TYR A 43 -0.57 -3.01 2.50
N PHE A 44 0.47 -3.78 2.17
CA PHE A 44 1.18 -4.58 3.16
C PHE A 44 1.95 -3.73 4.17
N GLN A 45 2.56 -2.62 3.74
CA GLN A 45 3.25 -1.70 4.63
C GLN A 45 2.28 -1.06 5.63
N PHE A 46 1.10 -0.60 5.19
CA PHE A 46 0.07 -0.07 6.09
C PHE A 46 -0.44 -1.12 7.08
N LYS A 47 -0.58 -2.38 6.64
CA LYS A 47 -1.02 -3.48 7.52
C LYS A 47 -0.02 -3.82 8.63
N LEU A 48 1.25 -3.53 8.43
CA LEU A 48 2.29 -3.69 9.47
C LEU A 48 2.33 -2.53 10.46
N ASN A 49 1.63 -1.42 10.18
CA ASN A 49 1.64 -0.27 11.08
C ASN A 49 0.75 -0.57 12.31
N PRO A 50 1.31 -0.58 13.53
CA PRO A 50 0.59 -1.01 14.73
C PRO A 50 -0.46 -0.01 15.22
N ALA A 51 -0.57 1.17 14.60
CA ALA A 51 -1.47 2.23 15.01
C ALA A 51 -2.94 1.79 15.03
N ALA A 52 -3.53 1.77 16.24
CA ALA A 52 -4.95 1.52 16.42
C ALA A 52 -5.76 2.75 15.96
N MET A 53 -6.50 2.59 14.87
CA MET A 53 -7.36 3.62 14.30
C MET A 53 -8.83 3.35 14.61
N ASP A 54 -9.65 4.38 14.66
CA ASP A 54 -11.12 4.25 14.67
C ASP A 54 -11.58 3.47 13.41
N PRO A 55 -12.61 2.62 13.48
CA PRO A 55 -13.15 1.87 12.33
C PRO A 55 -13.34 2.71 11.05
N VAL A 56 -13.78 3.96 11.14
CA VAL A 56 -13.96 4.83 9.97
C VAL A 56 -12.61 5.16 9.34
N GLN A 57 -11.63 5.51 10.18
CA GLN A 57 -10.27 5.82 9.72
C GLN A 57 -9.60 4.56 9.14
N GLN A 58 -9.80 3.38 9.73
CA GLN A 58 -9.28 2.11 9.20
C GLN A 58 -9.77 1.84 7.77
N GLN A 59 -11.06 2.05 7.50
CA GLN A 59 -11.63 1.88 6.16
C GLN A 59 -11.01 2.85 5.15
N MET A 60 -10.82 4.11 5.53
CA MET A 60 -10.16 5.10 4.67
C MET A 60 -8.72 4.70 4.35
N PHE A 61 -7.94 4.28 5.34
CA PHE A 61 -6.55 3.86 5.16
C PHE A 61 -6.42 2.55 4.37
N ALA A 62 -7.41 1.66 4.44
CA ALA A 62 -7.43 0.43 3.64
C ALA A 62 -7.64 0.72 2.13
N LEU A 63 -8.35 1.79 1.80
CA LEU A 63 -8.63 2.20 0.42
C LEU A 63 -7.52 3.08 -0.17
N MET A 64 -6.78 3.81 0.68
CA MET A 64 -5.74 4.75 0.27
C MET A 64 -4.68 4.14 -0.69
N PRO A 65 -4.13 2.93 -0.47
CA PRO A 65 -3.15 2.33 -1.38
C PRO A 65 -3.68 2.14 -2.80
N TRP A 66 -4.95 1.80 -2.93
CA TRP A 66 -5.60 1.55 -4.22
C TRP A 66 -5.85 2.86 -4.96
N PHE A 67 -6.29 3.89 -4.24
CA PHE A 67 -6.42 5.22 -4.80
C PHE A 67 -5.07 5.76 -5.27
N MET A 68 -4.02 5.58 -4.47
CA MET A 68 -2.67 6.02 -4.82
C MET A 68 -2.06 5.25 -5.98
N MET A 69 -2.41 3.98 -6.16
CA MET A 69 -2.07 3.21 -7.37
C MET A 69 -2.58 3.90 -8.65
N PHE A 70 -3.85 4.31 -8.69
CA PHE A 70 -4.42 5.01 -9.86
C PHE A 70 -3.78 6.38 -10.08
N ILE A 71 -3.51 7.12 -9.01
CA ILE A 71 -2.83 8.42 -9.09
C ILE A 71 -1.40 8.27 -9.60
N MET A 72 -0.68 7.24 -9.16
CA MET A 72 0.74 7.05 -9.48
C MET A 72 0.96 6.38 -10.84
N ALA A 73 -0.04 5.71 -11.42
CA ALA A 73 0.07 5.02 -12.72
C ALA A 73 0.70 5.85 -13.87
N PRO A 74 0.39 7.14 -14.09
CA PRO A 74 1.00 7.94 -15.15
C PRO A 74 2.41 8.46 -14.86
N PHE A 75 2.94 8.25 -13.66
CA PHE A 75 4.26 8.77 -13.30
C PHE A 75 5.40 7.90 -13.85
N ALA A 76 6.60 8.49 -13.91
CA ALA A 76 7.82 7.83 -14.36
C ALA A 76 8.05 6.47 -13.67
N SER A 77 8.32 5.43 -14.45
CA SER A 77 8.50 4.06 -13.94
C SER A 77 9.61 3.95 -12.88
N GLY A 78 10.67 4.76 -12.99
CA GLY A 78 11.74 4.87 -12.00
C GLY A 78 11.26 5.36 -10.64
N LEU A 79 10.30 6.30 -10.59
CA LEU A 79 9.68 6.73 -9.34
C LEU A 79 8.93 5.56 -8.70
N LEU A 80 8.13 4.83 -9.47
CA LEU A 80 7.36 3.70 -8.95
C LEU A 80 8.29 2.61 -8.41
N ILE A 81 9.36 2.28 -9.15
CA ILE A 81 10.37 1.32 -8.70
C ILE A 81 11.03 1.76 -7.39
N TYR A 82 11.39 3.04 -7.25
CA TYR A 82 11.95 3.58 -6.02
C TYR A 82 11.00 3.35 -4.83
N TRP A 83 9.72 3.70 -4.99
CA TRP A 83 8.72 3.52 -3.95
C TRP A 83 8.50 2.05 -3.60
N ILE A 84 8.34 1.18 -4.61
CA ILE A 84 8.19 -0.27 -4.41
C ILE A 84 9.37 -0.81 -3.62
N THR A 85 10.59 -0.46 -4.01
CA THR A 85 11.82 -0.92 -3.35
C THR A 85 11.88 -0.42 -1.91
N SER A 86 11.56 0.86 -1.68
CA SER A 86 11.51 1.45 -0.34
C SER A 86 10.48 0.76 0.58
N ASN A 87 9.28 0.48 0.05
CA ASN A 87 8.23 -0.22 0.79
C ASN A 87 8.67 -1.65 1.13
N LEU A 88 9.27 -2.37 0.19
CA LEU A 88 9.78 -3.73 0.41
C LEU A 88 10.88 -3.77 1.48
N LEU A 89 11.82 -2.82 1.44
CA LEU A 89 12.85 -2.69 2.47
C LEU A 89 12.24 -2.38 3.84
N THR A 90 11.27 -1.47 3.89
CA THR A 90 10.55 -1.13 5.12
C THR A 90 9.81 -2.34 5.70
N ILE A 91 9.09 -3.10 4.86
CA ILE A 91 8.39 -4.32 5.24
C ILE A 91 9.38 -5.36 5.78
N ALA A 92 10.51 -5.57 5.09
CA ALA A 92 11.55 -6.50 5.52
C ALA A 92 12.14 -6.09 6.86
N GLN A 93 12.45 -4.81 7.05
CA GLN A 93 12.96 -4.26 8.29
C GLN A 93 11.96 -4.41 9.44
N GLN A 94 10.69 -4.06 9.22
CA GLN A 94 9.65 -4.20 10.25
C GLN A 94 9.43 -5.66 10.63
N LYS A 95 9.37 -6.58 9.66
CA LYS A 95 9.28 -8.02 9.94
C LYS A 95 10.48 -8.52 10.73
N TYR A 96 11.69 -8.11 10.36
CA TYR A 96 12.90 -8.47 11.10
C TYR A 96 12.87 -7.93 12.53
N LEU A 97 12.50 -6.66 12.72
CA LEU A 97 12.37 -6.03 14.03
C LEU A 97 11.38 -6.78 14.92
N TYR A 98 10.19 -7.10 14.42
CA TYR A 98 9.18 -7.86 15.18
C TYR A 98 9.60 -9.28 15.49
N SER A 99 10.37 -9.94 14.61
CA SER A 99 10.93 -11.25 14.91
C SER A 99 11.95 -11.22 16.05
N ARG A 100 12.68 -10.12 16.21
CA ARG A 100 13.71 -9.92 17.25
C ARG A 100 13.15 -9.36 18.56
N HIS A 101 12.02 -8.67 18.49
CA HIS A 101 11.41 -7.99 19.64
C HIS A 101 9.93 -8.35 19.81
N PRO A 102 9.61 -9.58 20.27
CA PRO A 102 8.23 -10.01 20.49
C PRO A 102 7.43 -9.09 21.43
N GLN A 103 8.11 -8.42 22.37
CA GLN A 103 7.52 -7.43 23.27
C GLN A 103 6.87 -6.25 22.55
N LEU A 104 7.40 -5.85 21.37
CA LEU A 104 6.82 -4.77 20.58
C LEU A 104 5.50 -5.20 19.94
N VAL A 105 5.42 -6.46 19.51
CA VAL A 105 4.18 -7.05 18.98
C VAL A 105 3.15 -7.18 20.10
N ALA A 106 3.56 -7.70 21.26
CA ALA A 106 2.67 -7.81 22.42
C ALA A 106 2.15 -6.45 22.89
N GLN A 107 3.00 -5.42 22.87
CA GLN A 107 2.59 -4.05 23.20
C GLN A 107 1.60 -3.50 22.17
N ALA A 108 1.89 -3.65 20.88
CA ALA A 108 0.99 -3.21 19.81
C ALA A 108 -0.40 -3.87 19.89
N GLU A 109 -0.48 -5.15 20.22
CA GLU A 109 -1.75 -5.86 20.41
C GLU A 109 -2.52 -5.37 21.64
N LYS A 110 -1.81 -5.08 22.75
CA LYS A 110 -2.43 -4.47 23.95
C LYS A 110 -2.98 -3.08 23.66
N ASP A 111 -2.21 -2.22 22.99
CA ASP A 111 -2.62 -0.87 22.62
C ASP A 111 -3.86 -0.88 21.72
N LYS A 112 -3.91 -1.80 20.74
CA LYS A 112 -5.08 -2.03 19.89
C LYS A 112 -6.31 -2.46 20.69
N ALA A 113 -6.16 -3.40 21.62
CA ALA A 113 -7.27 -3.88 22.45
C ALA A 113 -7.82 -2.78 23.37
N GLU A 114 -6.94 -1.97 23.97
CA GLU A 114 -7.34 -0.85 24.83
C GLU A 114 -8.13 0.20 24.04
N MET A 115 -7.67 0.55 22.84
CA MET A 115 -8.35 1.52 21.98
C MET A 115 -9.72 1.00 21.50
N ALA A 116 -9.81 -0.30 21.16
CA ALA A 116 -11.08 -0.94 20.81
C ALA A 116 -12.09 -0.91 21.97
N ARG A 117 -11.62 -1.17 23.21
CA ARG A 117 -12.45 -1.03 24.42
C ARG A 117 -12.95 0.39 24.62
N LYS A 118 -12.04 1.37 24.57
CA LYS A 118 -12.38 2.80 24.71
C LYS A 118 -13.42 3.24 23.68
N HIS A 119 -13.32 2.76 22.44
CA HIS A 119 -14.29 3.06 21.40
C HIS A 119 -15.66 2.42 21.67
N ALA A 120 -15.70 1.15 22.12
CA ALA A 120 -16.93 0.47 22.51
C ALA A 120 -17.64 1.15 23.69
N GLU A 121 -16.88 1.58 24.72
CA GLU A 121 -17.38 2.30 25.88
C GLU A 121 -18.04 3.64 25.46
N LYS A 122 -17.38 4.43 24.59
CA LYS A 122 -17.96 5.68 24.06
C LYS A 122 -19.26 5.45 23.28
N LYS A 123 -19.34 4.37 22.49
CA LYS A 123 -20.53 4.04 21.70
C LYS A 123 -21.70 3.55 22.56
N GLY A 124 -21.41 2.91 23.69
CA GLY A 124 -22.40 2.48 24.68
C GLY A 124 -22.91 3.61 25.58
N ALA A 125 -22.04 4.55 25.96
CA ALA A 125 -22.42 5.69 26.80
C ALA A 125 -23.22 6.78 26.06
N GLY A 126 -23.22 6.77 24.72
CA GLY A 126 -23.98 7.71 23.88
C GLY A 126 -25.34 7.19 23.39
N ARG A 127 -25.83 6.08 23.94
CA ARG A 127 -27.14 5.48 23.64
C ARG A 127 -28.08 5.52 24.83
#